data_AF-A0AB37R4H6-F1
#
_entry.id   AF-A0AB37R4H6-F1
#
_cell.length_a   1.000
_cell.length_b   1.000
_cell.length_c   1.000
_cell.angle_alpha   90.00
_cell.angle_beta   90.00
_cell.angle_gamma   90.00
#
_symmetry.space_group_name_H-M   'P 1'
#
loop_
_entity.id
_entity.type
_entity.pdbx_description
1 polymer ?
#
loop_
_entity_poly.entity_id
_entity_poly.type
_entity_poly.pdbx_seq_one_letter_code
_entity_poly.pdbx_strand_id
1 'polypeptide(L)'
;MSESEIAAAKDLAKEIGFYQFLSAVEEKGADARQHCGMTVQRAIEVMRSHGLEPMNYSFICHNEWEQETREHPAQYEQTPVFDAESGETTYEKGDLKSEAWTEVLIEKGDRYSFRSDGLLTFIASGFEARLAALEAKA
;
A
#
# COMPACT_ATOMS: atom_id res chain seq x y z
N MET A 1 29.49 -0.02 -4.09
CA MET A 1 28.44 0.27 -5.09
C MET A 1 29.10 0.42 -6.44
N SER A 2 28.47 -0.07 -7.49
CA SER A 2 28.91 0.16 -8.87
C SER A 2 28.81 1.64 -9.25
N GLU A 3 29.44 2.02 -10.36
CA GLU A 3 29.32 3.39 -10.89
C GLU A 3 27.85 3.76 -11.19
N SER A 4 27.09 2.83 -11.78
CA SER A 4 25.64 2.99 -12.00
C SER A 4 24.85 3.18 -10.71
N GLU A 5 25.16 2.41 -9.66
CA GLU A 5 24.50 2.54 -8.36
C GLU A 5 24.80 3.89 -7.70
N ILE A 6 26.05 4.35 -7.77
CA ILE A 6 26.45 5.65 -7.25
C ILE A 6 25.77 6.79 -8.03
N ALA A 7 25.68 6.67 -9.35
CA ALA A 7 25.00 7.66 -10.19
C ALA A 7 23.50 7.71 -9.88
N ALA A 8 22.84 6.55 -9.78
CA ALA A 8 21.44 6.45 -9.38
C ALA A 8 21.19 7.04 -7.99
N ALA A 9 22.03 6.72 -7.00
CA ALA A 9 21.90 7.26 -5.65
C ALA A 9 21.96 8.80 -5.62
N LYS A 10 22.86 9.39 -6.41
CA LYS A 10 23.00 10.85 -6.54
C LYS A 10 21.79 11.48 -7.23
N ASP A 11 21.20 10.80 -8.21
CA ASP A 11 20.02 11.31 -8.92
C ASP A 11 18.75 11.16 -8.07
N LEU A 12 18.57 10.05 -7.35
CA LEU A 12 17.48 9.89 -6.39
C LEU A 12 17.50 11.00 -5.33
N ALA A 13 18.68 11.41 -4.86
CA ALA A 13 18.80 12.52 -3.91
C ALA A 13 18.19 13.84 -4.42
N LYS A 14 18.16 14.07 -5.74
CA LYS A 14 17.61 15.28 -6.36
C LYS A 14 16.08 15.25 -6.44
N GLU A 15 15.48 14.06 -6.34
CA GLU A 15 14.03 13.86 -6.43
C GLU A 15 13.33 14.07 -5.06
N ILE A 16 14.09 14.29 -3.98
CA ILE A 16 13.53 14.57 -2.66
C ILE A 16 12.83 15.93 -2.68
N GLY A 17 11.53 15.92 -2.47
CA GLY A 17 10.68 17.10 -2.38
C GLY A 17 9.61 16.96 -1.30
N PHE A 18 8.59 17.80 -1.39
CA PHE A 18 7.43 17.77 -0.50
C PHE A 18 6.16 17.39 -1.26
N TYR A 19 5.31 16.57 -0.63
CA TYR A 19 4.00 16.21 -1.14
C TYR A 19 2.97 16.14 -0.01
N GLN A 20 1.69 16.17 -0.38
CA GLN A 20 0.56 15.93 0.52
C GLN A 20 -0.25 14.76 -0.01
N PHE A 21 -0.87 14.00 0.90
CA PHE A 21 -1.83 12.97 0.50
C PHE A 21 -3.14 13.62 0.04
N LEU A 22 -3.67 13.19 -1.09
CA LEU A 22 -4.94 13.73 -1.63
C LEU A 22 -6.08 13.59 -0.63
N SER A 23 -6.19 12.45 0.04
CA SER A 23 -7.20 12.23 1.10
C SER A 23 -7.04 13.20 2.28
N ALA A 24 -5.80 13.52 2.67
CA ALA A 24 -5.54 14.49 3.72
C ALA A 24 -5.88 15.92 3.26
N VAL A 25 -5.65 16.26 1.99
CA VAL A 25 -6.06 17.55 1.41
C VAL A 25 -7.58 17.65 1.32
N GLU A 26 -8.26 16.56 0.96
CA GLU A 26 -9.73 16.51 0.94
C GLU A 26 -10.33 16.67 2.34
N GLU A 27 -9.77 16.00 3.35
CA GLU A 27 -10.26 16.06 4.73
C GLU A 27 -9.91 17.39 5.44
N LYS A 28 -8.70 17.91 5.23
CA LYS A 28 -8.10 18.98 6.06
C LYS A 28 -7.83 20.27 5.29
N GLY A 29 -8.00 20.27 3.97
CA GLY A 29 -7.71 21.43 3.12
C GLY A 29 -6.28 21.93 3.32
N ALA A 30 -6.16 23.22 3.64
CA ALA A 30 -4.88 23.90 3.86
C ALA A 30 -4.08 23.34 5.05
N ASP A 31 -4.72 22.65 6.00
CA ASP A 31 -4.06 22.08 7.18
C ASP A 31 -3.42 20.70 6.91
N ALA A 32 -3.54 20.17 5.70
CA ALA A 32 -2.87 18.93 5.30
C ALA A 32 -1.35 19.07 5.43
N ARG A 33 -0.71 18.14 6.15
CA ARG A 33 0.73 18.21 6.43
C ARG A 33 1.56 17.90 5.18
N GLN A 34 2.68 18.59 5.05
CA GLN A 34 3.71 18.29 4.03
C GLN A 34 4.55 17.09 4.48
N HIS A 35 4.71 16.12 3.59
CA HIS A 35 5.56 14.95 3.74
C HIS A 35 6.80 15.12 2.87
N CYS A 36 7.98 14.83 3.40
CA CYS A 36 9.24 14.89 2.66
C CYS A 36 9.57 13.52 2.05
N GLY A 37 9.89 13.47 0.77
CA GLY A 37 10.24 12.24 0.08
C GLY A 37 10.09 12.35 -1.44
N MET A 38 9.88 11.20 -2.08
CA MET A 38 9.63 11.08 -3.53
C MET A 38 8.63 9.94 -3.78
N THR A 39 8.21 9.76 -5.03
CA THR A 39 7.36 8.62 -5.42
C THR A 39 8.22 7.41 -5.79
N VAL A 40 7.68 6.20 -5.59
CA VAL A 40 8.38 4.95 -5.93
C VAL A 40 8.54 4.81 -7.45
N GLN A 41 7.55 5.24 -8.20
CA GLN A 41 7.56 5.24 -9.66
C GLN A 41 8.72 6.09 -10.20
N ARG A 42 8.94 7.28 -9.63
CA ARG A 42 10.07 8.12 -10.03
C ARG A 42 11.41 7.47 -9.70
N ALA A 43 11.53 6.83 -8.55
CA ALA A 43 12.75 6.09 -8.21
C ALA A 43 13.00 4.91 -9.15
N ILE A 44 11.95 4.16 -9.55
CA ILE A 44 12.02 3.09 -10.54
C ILE A 44 12.56 3.61 -11.88
N GLU A 45 12.08 4.77 -12.35
CA GLU A 45 12.57 5.41 -13.57
C GLU A 45 14.05 5.77 -13.48
N VAL A 46 14.48 6.38 -12.37
CA VAL A 46 15.89 6.76 -12.14
C VAL A 46 16.77 5.51 -12.14
N MET A 47 16.40 4.48 -11.38
CA MET A 47 17.14 3.22 -11.32
C MET A 47 17.29 2.60 -12.72
N ARG A 48 16.20 2.54 -13.50
CA ARG A 48 16.22 2.02 -14.88
C ARG A 48 17.08 2.87 -15.82
N SER A 49 17.10 4.19 -15.67
CA SER A 49 17.94 5.07 -16.50
C SER A 49 19.45 4.83 -16.31
N HIS A 50 19.84 4.26 -15.16
CA HIS A 50 21.22 3.85 -14.86
C HIS A 50 21.48 2.36 -15.17
N GLY A 51 20.54 1.67 -15.81
CA GLY A 51 20.65 0.25 -16.16
C GLY A 51 20.48 -0.70 -14.97
N LEU A 52 19.87 -0.25 -13.88
CA LEU A 52 19.60 -1.06 -12.70
C LEU A 52 18.19 -1.64 -12.75
N GLU A 53 18.04 -2.92 -12.37
CA GLU A 53 16.74 -3.55 -12.16
C GLU A 53 16.20 -3.15 -10.78
N PRO A 54 15.17 -2.28 -10.67
CA PRO A 54 14.75 -1.70 -9.41
C PRO A 54 14.28 -2.74 -8.40
N MET A 55 13.65 -3.83 -8.86
CA MET A 55 13.11 -4.87 -7.98
C MET A 55 14.18 -5.76 -7.36
N ASN A 56 15.45 -5.65 -7.78
CA ASN A 56 16.59 -6.29 -7.11
C ASN A 56 16.99 -5.56 -5.81
N TYR A 57 16.46 -4.37 -5.55
CA TYR A 57 16.78 -3.55 -4.40
C TYR A 57 15.64 -3.57 -3.39
N SER A 58 15.90 -4.05 -2.18
CA SER A 58 14.88 -4.27 -1.14
C SER A 58 14.15 -3.00 -0.68
N PHE A 59 14.70 -1.82 -0.97
CA PHE A 59 14.04 -0.56 -0.64
C PHE A 59 12.89 -0.21 -1.58
N ILE A 60 12.78 -0.83 -2.77
CA ILE A 60 11.61 -0.72 -3.65
C ILE A 60 10.76 -1.98 -3.46
N CYS A 61 9.51 -1.80 -3.06
CA CYS A 61 8.57 -2.89 -2.81
C CYS A 61 7.33 -2.73 -3.68
N HIS A 62 6.77 -3.86 -4.09
CA HIS A 62 5.50 -3.96 -4.78
C HIS A 62 4.68 -5.09 -4.15
N ASN A 63 3.43 -4.79 -3.80
CA ASN A 63 2.50 -5.77 -3.28
C ASN A 63 1.23 -5.72 -4.11
N GLU A 64 0.76 -6.89 -4.54
CA GLU A 64 -0.51 -7.08 -5.23
C GLU A 64 -1.41 -7.97 -4.36
N TRP A 65 -2.72 -7.74 -4.39
CA TRP A 65 -3.70 -8.55 -3.69
C TRP A 65 -4.96 -8.73 -4.52
N GLU A 66 -5.60 -9.87 -4.35
CA GLU A 66 -6.88 -10.18 -4.99
C GLU A 66 -8.05 -9.60 -4.18
N GLN A 67 -9.23 -9.57 -4.82
CA GLN A 67 -10.46 -9.12 -4.18
C GLN A 67 -10.82 -10.03 -3.00
N GLU A 68 -11.08 -9.42 -1.84
CA GLU A 68 -11.58 -10.12 -0.66
C GLU A 68 -13.09 -9.98 -0.57
N THR A 69 -13.80 -11.09 -0.39
CA THR A 69 -15.26 -11.14 -0.30
C THR A 69 -15.73 -11.89 0.93
N ARG A 70 -16.95 -11.56 1.38
CA ARG A 70 -17.65 -12.26 2.45
C ARG A 70 -19.05 -12.64 2.00
N GLU A 71 -19.35 -13.93 2.07
CA GLU A 71 -20.67 -14.47 1.79
C GLU A 71 -21.60 -14.27 3.00
N HIS A 72 -22.75 -13.66 2.76
CA HIS A 72 -23.82 -13.53 3.74
C HIS A 72 -24.96 -14.48 3.36
N PRO A 73 -25.32 -15.46 4.21
CA PRO A 73 -26.40 -16.39 3.90
C PRO A 73 -27.76 -15.68 3.96
N ALA A 74 -28.73 -16.26 3.24
CA ALA A 74 -30.11 -15.80 3.30
C ALA A 74 -30.66 -15.91 4.73
N GLN A 75 -31.38 -14.89 5.18
CA GLN A 75 -32.02 -14.85 6.48
C GLN A 75 -33.52 -15.06 6.33
N TYR A 76 -34.10 -15.86 7.22
CA TYR A 76 -35.53 -16.18 7.24
C TYR A 76 -36.12 -15.76 8.58
N GLU A 77 -37.41 -15.41 8.56
CA GLU A 77 -38.18 -15.28 9.79
C GLU A 77 -38.22 -16.63 10.53
N GLN A 78 -38.17 -16.58 11.86
CA GLN A 78 -38.37 -17.77 12.69
C GLN A 78 -39.76 -17.72 13.29
N THR A 79 -40.65 -18.57 12.79
CA THR A 79 -42.04 -18.62 13.24
C THR A 79 -42.15 -19.61 14.40
N PRO A 80 -42.58 -19.17 15.60
CA PRO A 80 -42.75 -20.08 16.73
C PRO A 80 -43.95 -21.00 16.49
N VAL A 81 -43.76 -22.30 16.69
CA VAL A 81 -44.79 -23.32 16.63
C VAL A 81 -44.90 -23.98 17.99
N PHE A 82 -46.08 -23.89 18.59
CA PHE A 82 -46.35 -24.46 19.90
C PHE A 82 -47.00 -25.83 19.75
N ASP A 83 -46.39 -26.86 20.35
CA ASP A 83 -46.96 -28.20 20.44
C ASP A 83 -47.71 -28.35 21.77
N ALA A 84 -49.03 -28.49 21.69
CA ALA A 84 -49.89 -28.62 22.87
C ALA A 84 -49.80 -29.99 23.57
N GLU A 85 -49.27 -31.02 22.89
CA GLU A 85 -49.14 -32.38 23.44
C GLU A 85 -47.85 -32.53 24.26
N SER A 86 -46.73 -31.99 23.77
CA SER A 86 -45.45 -31.97 24.47
C SER A 86 -45.24 -30.74 25.37
N GLY A 87 -45.96 -29.65 25.12
CA GLY A 87 -45.79 -28.36 25.80
C GLY A 87 -44.56 -27.57 25.34
N GLU A 88 -43.90 -27.99 24.26
CA GLU A 88 -42.68 -27.37 23.73
C GLU A 88 -43.00 -26.31 22.66
N THR A 89 -42.19 -25.25 22.59
CA THR A 89 -42.20 -24.31 21.46
C THR A 89 -40.99 -24.57 20.59
N THR A 90 -41.22 -24.97 19.35
CA THR A 90 -40.19 -25.10 18.32
C THR A 90 -40.25 -23.90 17.37
N TYR A 91 -39.23 -23.74 16.53
CA TYR A 91 -39.19 -22.67 15.54
C TYR A 91 -39.09 -23.29 14.15
N GLU A 92 -40.00 -22.89 13.28
CA GLU A 92 -39.99 -23.28 11.88
C GLU A 92 -39.51 -22.12 11.00
N LYS A 93 -38.97 -22.47 9.83
CA LYS A 93 -38.48 -21.52 8.83
C LYS A 93 -39.67 -20.80 8.19
N GLY A 94 -39.84 -19.51 8.51
CA GLY A 94 -40.85 -18.62 7.94
C GLY A 94 -40.37 -17.95 6.65
N ASP A 95 -40.97 -16.79 6.35
CA ASP A 95 -40.73 -16.06 5.11
C ASP A 95 -39.29 -15.55 4.99
N LEU A 96 -38.85 -15.36 3.75
CA LEU A 96 -37.51 -14.82 3.45
C LEU A 96 -37.43 -13.36 3.90
N LYS A 97 -36.47 -13.05 4.77
CA LYS A 97 -36.20 -11.69 5.27
C LYS A 97 -35.11 -10.98 4.47
N SER A 98 -34.06 -11.70 4.08
CA SER A 98 -33.01 -11.19 3.20
C SER A 98 -32.44 -12.29 2.35
N GLU A 99 -32.21 -12.02 1.06
CA GLU A 99 -31.48 -12.93 0.19
C GLU A 99 -30.02 -13.09 0.63
N ALA A 100 -29.42 -14.19 0.20
CA ALA A 100 -27.98 -14.34 0.30
C ALA A 100 -27.30 -13.32 -0.61
N TRP A 101 -26.21 -12.73 -0.16
CA TRP A 101 -25.46 -11.76 -0.94
C TRP A 101 -23.98 -11.80 -0.62
N THR A 102 -23.16 -11.40 -1.59
CA THR A 102 -21.71 -11.32 -1.45
C THR A 102 -21.31 -9.87 -1.17
N GLU A 103 -20.65 -9.66 -0.04
CA GLU A 103 -20.03 -8.38 0.31
C GLU A 103 -18.59 -8.34 -0.20
N VAL A 104 -18.23 -7.28 -0.93
CA VAL A 104 -16.82 -7.02 -1.28
C VAL A 104 -16.17 -6.24 -0.13
N LEU A 105 -15.20 -6.85 0.54
CA LEU A 105 -14.48 -6.24 1.65
C LEU A 105 -13.31 -5.37 1.16
N ILE A 106 -12.57 -5.86 0.17
CA ILE A 106 -11.41 -5.20 -0.41
C ILE A 106 -11.42 -5.48 -1.91
N GLU A 107 -11.34 -4.43 -2.72
CA GLU A 107 -11.16 -4.55 -4.17
C GLU A 107 -9.75 -5.04 -4.50
N LYS A 108 -9.63 -5.81 -5.59
CA LYS A 108 -8.33 -6.19 -6.15
C LYS A 108 -7.49 -4.94 -6.39
N GLY A 109 -6.21 -4.98 -6.02
CA GLY A 109 -5.34 -3.82 -6.19
C GLY A 109 -3.86 -4.14 -5.99
N ASP A 110 -3.05 -3.08 -6.13
CA ASP A 110 -1.63 -3.13 -5.86
C ASP A 110 -1.12 -1.86 -5.18
N ARG A 111 0.10 -1.94 -4.65
CA ARG A 111 0.78 -0.80 -4.04
C ARG A 111 2.29 -0.92 -4.18
N TYR A 112 2.89 0.16 -4.66
CA TYR A 112 4.32 0.41 -4.54
C TYR A 112 4.65 1.10 -3.22
N SER A 113 5.75 0.72 -2.59
CA SER A 113 6.18 1.29 -1.31
C SER A 113 7.69 1.33 -1.18
N PHE A 114 8.20 2.22 -0.33
CA PHE A 114 9.61 2.23 0.05
C PHE A 114 9.82 1.54 1.39
N ARG A 115 10.98 0.89 1.54
CA ARG A 115 11.64 0.74 2.86
C ARG A 115 12.59 1.91 3.04
N SER A 116 12.15 2.93 3.76
CA SER A 116 12.82 4.23 3.83
C SER A 116 14.28 4.13 4.29
N ASP A 117 14.59 3.28 5.27
CA ASP A 117 15.96 3.15 5.79
C ASP A 117 16.94 2.64 4.73
N GLY A 118 16.49 1.71 3.88
CA GLY A 118 17.29 1.19 2.76
C GLY A 118 17.49 2.24 1.67
N LEU A 119 16.43 2.99 1.34
CA LEU A 119 16.51 4.09 0.36
C LEU A 119 17.48 5.18 0.84
N LEU A 120 17.37 5.59 2.11
CA LEU A 120 18.20 6.65 2.67
C LEU A 120 19.67 6.23 2.77
N THR A 121 19.95 4.97 3.11
CA THR A 121 21.32 4.44 3.14
C THR A 121 21.93 4.36 1.74
N PHE A 122 21.12 3.99 0.73
CA PHE A 122 21.53 4.00 -0.68
C PHE A 122 21.89 5.43 -1.14
N ILE A 123 21.02 6.41 -0.85
CA ILE A 123 21.26 7.83 -1.15
C ILE A 123 22.50 8.36 -0.41
N ALA A 124 22.66 8.04 0.87
CA ALA A 124 23.80 8.46 1.68
C ALA A 124 25.13 7.98 1.08
N SER A 125 25.16 6.77 0.51
CA SER A 125 26.33 6.23 -0.17
C SER A 125 26.67 7.01 -1.45
N GLY A 126 25.65 7.55 -2.15
CA GLY A 126 25.84 8.49 -3.25
C GLY A 126 26.43 9.83 -2.80
N PHE A 127 26.07 10.32 -1.62
CA PHE A 127 26.67 11.52 -1.02
C PHE A 127 28.12 11.30 -0.61
N GLU A 128 28.43 10.17 0.04
CA GLU A 128 29.79 9.79 0.40
C GLU A 128 30.69 9.79 -0.84
N ALA A 129 30.28 9.11 -1.91
CA ALA A 129 31.06 9.04 -3.15
C ALA A 129 31.23 10.42 -3.82
N ARG A 130 30.31 11.37 -3.58
CA ARG A 130 30.47 12.75 -4.03
C ARG A 130 31.49 13.51 -3.18
N LEU A 131 31.48 13.30 -1.86
CA LEU A 131 32.42 13.93 -0.92
C LEU A 131 33.84 13.44 -1.17
N ALA A 132 34.07 12.13 -1.24
CA ALA A 132 35.39 11.55 -1.51
C ALA A 132 36.01 12.08 -2.82
N ALA A 133 35.19 12.24 -3.87
CA ALA A 133 35.63 12.78 -5.15
C ALA A 133 35.97 14.29 -5.12
N LEU A 134 35.40 15.04 -4.17
CA LEU A 134 35.76 16.45 -3.94
C LEU A 134 37.02 16.55 -3.10
N GLU A 135 37.15 15.73 -2.06
CA GLU A 135 38.33 15.69 -1.18
C GLU A 135 39.59 15.26 -1.92
N ALA A 136 39.49 14.32 -2.86
CA ALA A 136 40.62 13.90 -3.69
C ALA A 136 41.12 14.98 -4.68
N LYS A 137 40.36 16.07 -4.87
CA LYS A 137 40.73 17.21 -5.72
C LYS A 137 41.31 18.39 -4.94
N ALA A 138 41.25 18.33 -3.61
CA ALA A 138 41.80 19.35 -2.71
C ALA A 138 43.29 19.11 -2.46
#